data_AF-A0A7Y7CW40-F1
#
_entry.id   AF-A0A7Y7CW40-F1
#
_cell.length_a   1.000
_cell.length_b   1.000
_cell.length_c   1.000
_cell.angle_alpha   90.00
_cell.angle_beta   90.00
_cell.angle_gamma   90.00
#
_symmetry.space_group_name_H-M   'P 1'
#
loop_
_entity.id
_entity.type
_entity.pdbx_description
1 polymer ?
#
loop_
_entity_poly.entity_id
_entity_poly.type
_entity_poly.pdbx_seq_one_letter_code
_entity_poly.pdbx_strand_id
1 'polypeptide(L)'
;MKLRLHTFGLLLFLIGGLVACNGDSSSEETTQETTEESEEPTTVIIKESSELALLMRQMWDENMELRDRVISGEELVDLSEEYNRIHSANATEPEKITDTYHALADAYLTSMEALMNASEENRVEAFNNMVTTCVNCHRGVSCQGPIPKINRLRIRPTDEA
;
A
#
# COMPACT_ATOMS: atom_id res chain seq x y z
N MET A 1 18.29 -33.99 49.89
CA MET A 1 19.69 -33.80 49.46
C MET A 1 19.77 -32.45 48.74
N LYS A 2 20.54 -31.50 49.31
CA LYS A 2 20.95 -30.12 48.91
C LYS A 2 20.52 -29.66 47.49
N LEU A 3 19.73 -28.61 47.28
CA LEU A 3 19.93 -27.13 47.44
C LEU A 3 20.98 -26.50 46.50
N ARG A 4 20.56 -25.41 45.80
CA ARG A 4 21.26 -24.16 45.37
C ARG A 4 20.99 -23.85 43.88
N LEU A 5 20.14 -22.90 43.49
CA LEU A 5 20.19 -21.43 43.65
C LEU A 5 21.59 -20.86 43.38
N HIS A 6 21.79 -20.31 42.18
CA HIS A 6 22.92 -19.45 41.84
C HIS A 6 22.44 -18.02 41.63
N THR A 7 22.59 -17.23 42.69
CA THR A 7 22.82 -15.80 42.66
C THR A 7 24.24 -15.52 42.18
N PHE A 8 24.40 -14.79 41.08
CA PHE A 8 25.61 -14.03 40.70
C PHE A 8 25.21 -13.17 39.50
N GLY A 9 25.39 -11.86 39.41
CA GLY A 9 26.06 -10.90 40.26
C GLY A 9 25.74 -9.53 39.67
N LEU A 10 25.36 -8.61 40.54
CA LEU A 10 25.20 -7.20 40.28
C LEU A 10 26.54 -6.60 39.82
N LEU A 11 26.59 -5.97 38.65
CA LEU A 11 27.59 -4.94 38.36
C LEU A 11 27.07 -3.90 37.34
N LEU A 12 26.42 -2.89 37.89
CA LEU A 12 26.65 -1.47 37.64
C LEU A 12 27.70 -1.14 36.55
N PHE A 13 27.27 -0.55 35.43
CA PHE A 13 28.10 0.39 34.65
C PHE A 13 27.20 1.47 34.03
N LEU A 14 26.83 2.43 34.87
CA LEU A 14 26.68 3.83 34.48
C LEU A 14 28.07 4.33 34.05
N ILE A 15 28.21 4.90 32.86
CA ILE A 15 29.09 6.05 32.55
C ILE A 15 28.63 6.62 31.21
N GLY A 16 28.20 7.88 31.26
CA GLY A 16 27.97 8.72 30.09
C GLY A 16 29.30 9.27 29.56
N GLY A 17 29.26 9.72 28.31
CA GLY A 17 30.38 10.39 27.66
C GLY A 17 29.90 11.18 26.46
N LEU A 18 29.45 12.40 26.70
CA LEU A 18 29.40 13.46 25.70
C LEU A 18 30.84 13.75 25.27
N VAL A 19 31.21 13.37 24.05
CA VAL A 19 32.43 13.87 23.42
C VAL A 19 32.03 14.93 22.42
N ALA A 20 32.08 16.17 22.90
CA ALA A 20 32.24 17.35 22.06
C ALA A 20 33.74 17.54 21.82
N CYS A 21 34.16 17.60 20.55
CA CYS A 21 35.41 18.23 20.15
C CYS A 21 35.09 19.28 19.08
N ASN A 22 35.42 20.53 19.40
CA ASN A 22 35.48 21.67 18.49
C ASN A 22 36.89 22.27 18.63
N GLY A 23 37.53 22.57 17.49
CA GLY A 23 38.75 23.38 17.34
C GLY A 23 40.08 22.63 17.54
N ASP A 24 41.16 22.89 16.79
CA ASP A 24 41.40 23.81 15.68
C ASP A 24 42.79 23.49 15.08
N SER A 25 42.97 23.79 13.78
CA SER A 25 44.24 24.07 13.09
C SER A 25 45.40 23.05 13.07
N SER A 26 45.62 22.45 11.90
CA SER A 26 46.90 22.58 11.20
C SER A 26 46.69 22.49 9.69
N SER A 27 47.04 23.57 9.03
CA SER A 27 47.09 23.79 7.59
C SER A 27 48.04 22.79 6.92
N GLU A 28 47.56 22.12 5.86
CA GLU A 28 48.35 21.91 4.64
C GLU A 28 47.39 22.06 3.44
N GLU A 29 47.75 23.00 2.56
CA GLU A 29 47.13 23.27 1.28
C GLU A 29 47.13 22.01 0.40
N THR A 30 45.97 21.68 -0.19
CA THR A 30 45.93 21.17 -1.56
C THR A 30 44.66 21.70 -2.21
N THR A 31 44.90 22.69 -3.07
CA THR A 31 43.98 23.34 -4.00
C THR A 31 43.01 22.35 -4.64
N GLN A 32 41.73 22.43 -4.25
CA GLN A 32 40.61 21.98 -5.09
C GLN A 32 39.76 23.21 -5.45
N GLU A 33 39.65 23.38 -6.75
CA GLU A 33 38.91 24.39 -7.48
C GLU A 33 37.43 24.39 -7.06
N THR A 34 37.00 25.51 -6.48
CA THR A 34 35.61 25.81 -6.17
C THR A 34 34.87 26.11 -7.47
N THR A 35 34.05 25.17 -7.93
CA THR A 35 32.92 25.47 -8.81
C THR A 35 31.73 25.77 -7.90
N GLU A 36 31.35 27.04 -7.82
CA GLU A 36 30.06 27.47 -7.29
C GLU A 36 28.95 26.90 -8.19
N GLU A 37 28.27 25.85 -7.74
CA GLU A 37 27.03 25.38 -8.36
C GLU A 37 25.84 25.96 -7.57
N SER A 38 25.13 26.85 -8.27
CA SER A 38 23.90 27.51 -7.87
C SER A 38 22.87 26.51 -7.33
N GLU A 39 22.47 26.64 -6.07
CA GLU A 39 21.29 25.96 -5.52
C GLU A 39 20.02 26.53 -6.18
N GLU A 40 19.65 25.99 -7.33
CA GLU A 40 18.32 26.15 -7.91
C GLU A 40 17.29 25.48 -6.96
N PRO A 41 16.22 26.17 -6.56
CA PRO A 41 15.20 25.60 -5.70
C PRO A 41 14.56 24.44 -6.45
N THR A 42 14.72 23.22 -5.93
CA THR A 42 14.09 22.03 -6.51
C THR A 42 12.57 22.19 -6.39
N THR A 43 11.94 22.70 -7.44
CA THR A 43 10.49 22.72 -7.57
C THR A 43 10.01 21.28 -7.54
N VAL A 44 9.41 20.86 -6.43
CA VAL A 44 8.72 19.58 -6.32
C VAL A 44 7.49 19.64 -7.24
N ILE A 45 7.60 19.05 -8.43
CA ILE A 45 6.46 18.91 -9.34
C ILE A 45 5.57 17.80 -8.78
N ILE A 46 4.44 18.17 -8.19
CA ILE A 46 3.39 17.21 -7.84
C ILE A 46 2.59 16.94 -9.12
N LYS A 47 2.74 15.73 -9.69
CA LYS A 47 1.94 15.29 -10.83
C LYS A 47 0.48 15.15 -10.40
N GLU A 48 -0.43 15.76 -11.14
CA GLU A 48 -1.88 15.59 -10.95
C GLU A 48 -2.26 14.11 -11.11
N SER A 49 -3.25 13.66 -10.34
CA SER A 49 -3.73 12.29 -10.46
C SER A 49 -4.44 12.08 -11.80
N SER A 50 -4.10 11.00 -12.52
CA SER A 50 -4.85 10.62 -13.72
C SER A 50 -6.26 10.15 -13.37
N GLU A 51 -7.15 10.14 -14.36
CA GLU A 51 -8.53 9.65 -14.21
C GLU A 51 -8.56 8.22 -13.66
N LEU A 52 -7.68 7.34 -14.18
CA LEU A 52 -7.57 5.97 -13.67
C LEU A 52 -7.12 5.92 -12.20
N ALA A 53 -6.20 6.80 -11.79
CA ALA A 53 -5.75 6.85 -10.40
C ALA A 53 -6.84 7.35 -9.45
N LEU A 54 -7.71 8.26 -9.92
CA LEU A 54 -8.90 8.69 -9.21
C LEU A 54 -9.92 7.56 -9.09
N LEU A 55 -10.19 6.86 -10.19
CA LEU A 55 -11.08 5.70 -10.22
C LEU A 55 -10.61 4.60 -9.25
N MET A 56 -9.33 4.25 -9.24
CA MET A 56 -8.79 3.24 -8.31
C MET A 56 -8.94 3.64 -6.83
N ARG A 57 -8.94 4.94 -6.51
CA ARG A 57 -9.20 5.41 -5.13
C ARG A 57 -10.66 5.28 -4.77
N GLN A 58 -11.54 5.72 -5.67
CA GLN A 58 -12.99 5.56 -5.52
C GLN A 58 -13.35 4.08 -5.34
N MET A 59 -12.82 3.20 -6.18
CA MET A 59 -13.02 1.76 -6.05
C MET A 59 -12.57 1.22 -4.69
N TRP A 60 -11.44 1.72 -4.15
CA TRP A 60 -11.00 1.30 -2.82
C TRP A 60 -11.95 1.80 -1.72
N ASP A 61 -12.39 3.06 -1.78
CA ASP A 61 -13.31 3.65 -0.80
C ASP A 61 -14.66 2.93 -0.81
N GLU A 62 -15.24 2.69 -1.98
CA GLU A 62 -16.51 1.95 -2.14
C GLU A 62 -16.37 0.49 -1.69
N ASN A 63 -15.23 -0.15 -1.94
CA ASN A 63 -14.99 -1.52 -1.45
C ASN A 63 -14.76 -1.60 0.07
N MET A 64 -14.37 -0.50 0.73
CA MET A 64 -14.35 -0.44 2.20
C MET A 64 -15.79 -0.45 2.74
N GLU A 65 -16.69 0.32 2.14
CA GLU A 65 -18.10 0.29 2.52
C GLU A 65 -18.74 -1.08 2.24
N LEU A 66 -18.41 -1.68 1.09
CA LEU A 66 -18.87 -3.01 0.73
C LEU A 66 -18.35 -4.08 1.70
N ARG A 67 -17.08 -3.97 2.13
CA ARG A 67 -16.50 -4.84 3.15
C ARG A 67 -17.31 -4.79 4.44
N ASP A 68 -17.66 -3.60 4.90
CA ASP A 68 -18.39 -3.44 6.16
C ASP A 68 -19.79 -4.03 6.08
N ARG A 69 -20.46 -3.93 4.93
CA ARG A 69 -21.74 -4.60 4.65
C ARG A 69 -21.65 -6.12 4.66
N VAL A 70 -20.57 -6.67 4.05
CA VAL A 70 -20.32 -8.12 4.07
C VAL A 70 -20.14 -8.61 5.51
N ILE A 71 -19.43 -7.85 6.34
CA ILE A 71 -19.23 -8.19 7.76
C ILE A 71 -20.53 -8.09 8.56
N SER A 72 -21.33 -7.05 8.33
CA SER A 72 -22.57 -6.82 9.08
C SER A 72 -23.76 -7.67 8.61
N GLY A 73 -23.62 -8.42 7.51
CA GLY A 73 -24.71 -9.18 6.89
C GLY A 73 -25.75 -8.30 6.21
N GLU A 74 -25.43 -7.02 5.96
CA GLU A 74 -26.32 -6.09 5.27
C GLU A 74 -26.52 -6.46 3.79
N GLU A 75 -27.56 -5.89 3.20
CA GLU A 75 -27.75 -5.93 1.76
C GLU A 75 -26.57 -5.23 1.06
N LEU A 76 -26.06 -5.86 0.00
CA LEU A 76 -25.01 -5.29 -0.84
C LEU A 76 -25.66 -4.27 -1.79
N VAL A 77 -24.98 -3.15 -1.98
CA VAL A 77 -25.43 -2.10 -2.92
C VAL A 77 -24.90 -2.43 -4.31
N ASP A 78 -25.71 -2.13 -5.32
CA ASP A 78 -25.35 -2.33 -6.72
C ASP A 78 -24.01 -1.68 -7.09
N LEU A 79 -23.36 -2.32 -8.05
CA LEU A 79 -22.11 -1.86 -8.63
C LEU A 79 -22.29 -0.51 -9.32
N SER A 80 -21.47 0.46 -8.93
CA SER A 80 -21.36 1.71 -9.65
C SER A 80 -20.96 1.43 -11.11
N GLU A 81 -21.77 1.90 -12.07
CA GLU A 81 -21.46 1.77 -13.51
C GLU A 81 -20.10 2.38 -13.86
N GLU A 82 -19.60 3.30 -13.02
CA GLU A 82 -18.28 3.91 -13.12
C GLU A 82 -17.14 2.89 -13.10
N TYR A 83 -17.32 1.70 -12.52
CA TYR A 83 -16.29 0.66 -12.52
C TYR A 83 -15.94 0.20 -13.93
N ASN A 84 -16.88 0.27 -14.88
CA ASN A 84 -16.62 -0.06 -16.29
C ASN A 84 -15.61 0.90 -16.94
N ARG A 85 -15.43 2.10 -16.37
CA ARG A 85 -14.41 3.05 -16.84
C ARG A 85 -12.98 2.56 -16.60
N ILE A 86 -12.77 1.46 -15.89
CA ILE A 86 -11.46 0.83 -15.73
C ILE A 86 -10.78 0.52 -17.09
N HIS A 87 -11.57 0.31 -18.16
CA HIS A 87 -11.06 0.08 -19.52
C HIS A 87 -10.76 1.37 -20.31
N SER A 88 -11.29 2.52 -19.90
CA SER A 88 -11.27 3.74 -20.73
C SER A 88 -10.71 4.97 -20.02
N ALA A 89 -10.58 4.95 -18.69
CA ALA A 89 -10.06 6.06 -17.91
C ALA A 89 -8.59 6.34 -18.26
N ASN A 90 -8.25 7.62 -18.45
CA ASN A 90 -6.89 8.01 -18.81
C ASN A 90 -5.88 7.64 -17.71
N ALA A 91 -4.85 6.88 -18.09
CA ALA A 91 -3.81 6.42 -17.19
C ALA A 91 -2.63 7.39 -17.10
N THR A 92 -1.92 7.35 -15.98
CA THR A 92 -0.68 8.13 -15.77
C THR A 92 0.43 7.72 -16.74
N GLU A 93 0.42 6.44 -17.13
CA GLU A 93 1.34 5.75 -18.05
C GLU A 93 0.49 4.91 -19.02
N PRO A 94 -0.10 5.51 -20.08
CA PRO A 94 -1.01 4.83 -21.00
C PRO A 94 -0.44 3.59 -21.66
N GLU A 95 0.87 3.54 -21.87
CA GLU A 95 1.59 2.39 -22.43
C GLU A 95 1.53 1.14 -21.55
N LYS A 96 1.16 1.27 -20.27
CA LYS A 96 0.94 0.14 -19.35
C LYS A 96 -0.48 -0.45 -19.44
N ILE A 97 -1.37 0.20 -20.18
CA ILE A 97 -2.73 -0.30 -20.45
C ILE A 97 -2.64 -1.24 -21.65
N THR A 98 -2.33 -2.51 -21.36
CA THR A 98 -2.15 -3.57 -22.35
C THR A 98 -3.33 -4.54 -22.36
N ASP A 99 -3.33 -5.50 -23.28
CA ASP A 99 -4.30 -6.61 -23.28
C ASP A 99 -4.30 -7.38 -21.95
N THR A 100 -3.14 -7.52 -21.31
CA THR A 100 -3.04 -8.13 -19.98
C THR A 100 -3.73 -7.30 -18.91
N TYR A 101 -3.60 -5.97 -18.96
CA TYR A 101 -4.33 -5.08 -18.06
C TYR A 101 -5.84 -5.26 -18.24
N HIS A 102 -6.34 -5.26 -19.48
CA HIS A 102 -7.76 -5.43 -19.75
C HIS A 102 -8.29 -6.79 -19.28
N ALA A 103 -7.55 -7.88 -19.51
CA ALA A 103 -7.95 -9.19 -19.00
C ALA A 103 -8.01 -9.26 -17.46
N LEU A 104 -7.11 -8.55 -16.76
CA LEU A 104 -7.13 -8.45 -15.31
C LEU A 104 -8.28 -7.56 -14.81
N ALA A 105 -8.61 -6.50 -15.55
CA ALA A 105 -9.77 -5.65 -15.28
C ALA A 105 -11.09 -6.44 -15.45
N ASP A 106 -11.21 -7.24 -16.51
CA ASP A 106 -12.36 -8.12 -16.73
C ASP A 106 -12.49 -9.13 -15.58
N ALA A 107 -11.38 -9.74 -15.15
CA ALA A 107 -11.38 -10.66 -14.02
C ALA A 107 -11.87 -10.00 -12.73
N TYR A 108 -11.53 -8.73 -12.51
CA TYR A 108 -12.06 -7.96 -11.39
C TYR A 108 -13.58 -7.76 -11.51
N LEU A 109 -14.06 -7.27 -12.66
CA LEU A 109 -15.50 -7.04 -12.88
C LEU A 109 -16.31 -8.33 -12.73
N THR A 110 -15.82 -9.46 -13.27
CA THR A 110 -16.45 -10.78 -13.08
C THR A 110 -16.45 -11.22 -11.62
N SER A 111 -15.35 -11.04 -10.89
CA SER A 111 -15.29 -11.41 -9.46
C SER A 111 -16.24 -10.58 -8.61
N MET A 112 -16.49 -9.34 -9.04
CA MET A 112 -17.40 -8.42 -8.38
C MET A 112 -18.86 -8.80 -8.65
N GLU A 113 -19.21 -9.15 -9.89
CA GLU A 113 -20.52 -9.74 -10.20
C GLU A 113 -20.77 -11.04 -9.41
N ALA A 114 -19.74 -11.89 -9.26
CA ALA A 114 -19.83 -13.10 -8.46
C ALA A 114 -20.10 -12.80 -6.96
N LEU A 115 -19.49 -11.74 -6.41
CA LEU A 115 -19.79 -11.27 -5.05
C LEU A 115 -21.23 -10.79 -4.92
N MET A 116 -21.72 -10.00 -5.87
CA MET A 116 -23.09 -9.48 -5.83
C MET A 116 -24.15 -10.59 -5.90
N ASN A 117 -23.83 -11.71 -6.55
CA ASN A 117 -24.71 -12.87 -6.68
C ASN A 117 -24.47 -13.95 -5.60
N ALA A 118 -23.52 -13.76 -4.68
CA ALA A 118 -23.20 -14.74 -3.66
C ALA A 118 -24.29 -14.82 -2.58
N SER A 119 -24.59 -16.04 -2.12
CA SER A 119 -25.38 -16.26 -0.90
C SER A 119 -24.64 -15.68 0.31
N GLU A 120 -25.39 -15.27 1.34
CA GLU A 120 -24.84 -14.66 2.56
C GLU A 120 -23.69 -15.47 3.17
N GLU A 121 -23.85 -16.80 3.27
CA GLU A 121 -22.83 -17.75 3.74
C GLU A 121 -21.51 -17.69 2.95
N ASN A 122 -21.56 -17.37 1.66
CA ASN A 122 -20.39 -17.36 0.77
C ASN A 122 -19.85 -15.95 0.49
N ARG A 123 -20.49 -14.89 1.02
CA ARG A 123 -20.12 -13.50 0.71
C ARG A 123 -18.71 -13.15 1.14
N VAL A 124 -18.25 -13.63 2.30
CA VAL A 124 -16.88 -13.38 2.79
C VAL A 124 -15.85 -13.99 1.85
N GLU A 125 -16.08 -15.23 1.40
CA GLU A 125 -15.20 -15.89 0.44
C GLU A 125 -15.21 -15.14 -0.90
N ALA A 126 -16.39 -14.83 -1.43
CA ALA A 126 -16.53 -14.10 -2.69
C ALA A 126 -15.87 -12.71 -2.63
N PHE A 127 -16.00 -12.00 -1.50
CA PHE A 127 -15.36 -10.70 -1.28
C PHE A 127 -13.83 -10.83 -1.28
N ASN A 128 -13.29 -11.81 -0.54
CA ASN A 128 -11.85 -12.05 -0.50
C ASN A 128 -11.28 -12.53 -1.86
N ASN A 129 -12.09 -13.23 -2.66
CA ASN A 129 -11.74 -13.58 -4.04
C ASN A 129 -11.70 -12.33 -4.93
N MET A 130 -12.64 -11.41 -4.81
CA MET A 130 -12.60 -10.11 -5.48
C MET A 130 -11.38 -9.28 -5.05
N VAL A 131 -11.06 -9.18 -3.76
CA VAL A 131 -9.83 -8.49 -3.32
C VAL A 131 -8.57 -9.12 -3.91
N THR A 132 -8.59 -10.44 -4.15
CA THR A 132 -7.49 -11.15 -4.79
C THR A 132 -7.32 -10.74 -6.26
N THR A 133 -8.39 -10.44 -7.00
CA THR A 133 -8.26 -9.91 -8.37
C THR A 133 -7.67 -8.51 -8.38
N CYS A 134 -8.00 -7.65 -7.40
CA CYS A 134 -7.31 -6.37 -7.22
C CYS A 134 -5.80 -6.57 -7.06
N VAL A 135 -5.39 -7.46 -6.17
CA VAL A 135 -3.96 -7.76 -5.93
C VAL A 135 -3.29 -8.33 -7.18
N ASN A 136 -3.98 -9.19 -7.95
CA ASN A 136 -3.45 -9.76 -9.17
C ASN A 136 -3.27 -8.71 -10.27
N CYS A 137 -4.22 -7.79 -10.45
CA CYS A 137 -4.08 -6.66 -11.34
C CYS A 137 -2.85 -5.82 -10.97
N HIS A 138 -2.75 -5.45 -9.69
CA HIS A 138 -1.61 -4.70 -9.17
C HIS A 138 -0.29 -5.46 -9.21
N ARG A 139 -0.26 -6.80 -9.23
CA ARG A 139 0.99 -7.55 -9.43
C ARG A 139 1.35 -7.74 -10.90
N GLY A 140 0.34 -7.89 -11.76
CA GLY A 140 0.48 -8.21 -13.18
C GLY A 140 0.86 -7.01 -14.05
N VAL A 141 0.69 -5.80 -13.53
CA VAL A 141 1.07 -4.56 -14.22
C VAL A 141 2.42 -4.07 -13.70
N SER A 142 3.26 -3.54 -14.59
CA SER A 142 4.65 -3.13 -14.31
C SER A 142 4.83 -2.14 -13.15
N CYS A 143 3.77 -1.45 -12.72
CA CYS A 143 3.77 -0.60 -11.52
C CYS A 143 2.84 -1.20 -10.46
N GLN A 144 3.41 -1.68 -9.35
CA GLN A 144 2.70 -2.60 -8.47
C GLN A 144 1.61 -1.97 -7.57
N GLY A 145 1.37 -0.66 -7.68
CA GLY A 145 0.45 0.08 -6.81
C GLY A 145 0.63 -0.21 -5.30
N PRO A 146 -0.32 0.18 -4.45
CA PRO A 146 -0.22 0.02 -3.00
C PRO A 146 -0.80 -1.33 -2.53
N ILE A 147 -0.23 -2.47 -2.94
CA ILE A 147 -0.67 -3.83 -2.52
C ILE A 147 -0.86 -3.95 -0.99
N PRO A 148 0.02 -3.42 -0.12
CA PRO A 148 -0.21 -3.46 1.33
C PRO A 148 -1.50 -2.75 1.78
N LYS A 149 -1.93 -1.70 1.07
CA LYS A 149 -3.21 -1.01 1.34
C LYS A 149 -4.39 -1.87 0.89
N ILE A 150 -4.29 -2.49 -0.29
CA ILE A 150 -5.35 -3.36 -0.84
C ILE A 150 -5.61 -4.56 0.08
N ASN A 151 -4.55 -5.18 0.60
CA ASN A 151 -4.68 -6.31 1.53
C ASN A 151 -5.46 -5.98 2.81
N ARG A 152 -5.62 -4.70 3.18
CA ARG A 152 -6.46 -4.30 4.32
C ARG A 152 -7.95 -4.47 4.08
N LEU A 153 -8.38 -4.62 2.82
CA LEU A 153 -9.76 -4.94 2.50
C LEU A 153 -10.13 -6.37 2.92
N ARG A 154 -9.16 -7.30 2.94
CA ARG A 154 -9.44 -8.70 3.25
C ARG A 154 -10.16 -8.85 4.59
N ILE A 155 -11.25 -9.59 4.57
CA ILE A 155 -12.01 -9.96 5.76
C ILE A 155 -11.34 -11.19 6.37
N ARG A 156 -10.98 -11.08 7.64
CA ARG A 156 -10.38 -12.16 8.43
C ARG A 156 -11.42 -12.68 9.43
N PRO A 157 -11.26 -13.91 9.95
CA PRO A 157 -12.15 -14.44 10.98
C PRO A 157 -12.26 -13.54 12.24
N THR A 158 -11.25 -12.71 12.52
CA THR A 158 -11.29 -11.76 13.64
C THR A 158 -12.20 -10.56 13.40
N ASP A 159 -12.62 -10.33 12.16
CA ASP A 159 -13.41 -9.17 11.76
C ASP A 159 -14.93 -9.48 11.78
N GLU A 160 -15.33 -10.76 11.93
CA GLU A 160 -16.73 -11.25 11.96
C GLU A 160 -17.31 -11.38 13.38
N ALA A 161 -16.59 -10.89 14.39
CA ALA A 161 -16.85 -11.10 15.81
C ALA A 161 -17.67 -10.00 16.49
#